data_AF-A0A8R1HTU8-F1
#
_entry.id   AF-A0A8R1HTU8-F1
#
_cell.length_a   1.000
_cell.length_b   1.000
_cell.length_c   1.000
_cell.angle_alpha   90.00
_cell.angle_beta   90.00
_cell.angle_gamma   90.00
#
_symmetry.space_group_name_H-M   'P 1'
#
loop_
_entity.id
_entity.type
_entity.pdbx_description
1 polymer ?
#
loop_
_entity_poly.entity_id
_entity_poly.type
_entity_poly.pdbx_seq_one_letter_code
_entity_poly.pdbx_strand_id
1 'polypeptide(L)'
;MKEHSRNDKNVCKESFRALESLLIKEAADASFAAINANKYGFYSPRTELRTGRLYYLAEPMLVRFAEKEGKSHADSSYLDLLPYLEISFVKHDKPCKLPSLGHGWNGVNEARVCICVKFKNGFLFSHETIRKMAKFVPRAPLIRHYVNFYRYMTGVTGEDVQNMKKTLLTQFPEPEDVQQKFHLDTKKFQKEDDAVVVEMFLSDLNDLSKIIEILRSEWKHSSLWESILAMCEPRPRVEQAKMKFVNLQLALKRAQFLLQFETEFGDMTSEFLENFGIFMT
;
A
#
# COMPACT_ATOMS: atom_id res chain seq x y z
N MET A 1 -0.17 -3.00 -33.22
CA MET A 1 1.00 -3.24 -32.33
C MET A 1 2.26 -3.28 -33.18
N LYS A 2 3.19 -2.33 -33.04
CA LYS A 2 4.52 -2.41 -33.70
C LYS A 2 5.45 -3.25 -32.83
N GLU A 3 5.96 -4.37 -33.34
CA GLU A 3 6.84 -5.31 -32.63
C GLU A 3 8.05 -4.63 -31.95
N HIS A 4 8.53 -5.28 -30.88
CA HIS A 4 9.82 -4.97 -30.25
C HIS A 4 10.97 -5.32 -31.20
N SER A 5 12.04 -4.52 -31.21
CA SER A 5 13.24 -4.89 -31.96
C SER A 5 13.81 -6.21 -31.43
N ARG A 6 14.46 -7.00 -32.30
CA ARG A 6 15.09 -8.27 -31.89
C ARG A 6 16.10 -8.05 -30.75
N ASN A 7 16.78 -6.91 -30.74
CA ASN A 7 17.70 -6.52 -29.68
C ASN A 7 16.98 -6.28 -28.35
N ASP A 8 15.91 -5.47 -28.34
CA ASP A 8 15.13 -5.21 -27.13
C ASP A 8 14.55 -6.50 -26.54
N LYS A 9 14.08 -7.43 -27.39
CA LYS A 9 13.56 -8.73 -26.93
C LYS A 9 14.64 -9.56 -26.20
N ASN A 10 15.89 -9.53 -26.67
CA ASN A 10 16.99 -10.25 -26.03
C ASN A 10 17.37 -9.60 -24.69
N VAL A 11 17.50 -8.28 -24.67
CA VAL A 11 17.78 -7.52 -23.45
C VAL A 11 16.70 -7.77 -22.40
N CYS A 12 15.41 -7.74 -22.77
CA CYS A 12 14.31 -8.09 -21.86
C CYS A 12 14.46 -9.49 -21.25
N LYS A 13 14.84 -10.51 -22.04
CA LYS A 13 15.00 -11.88 -21.54
C LYS A 13 16.13 -11.98 -20.52
N GLU A 14 17.28 -11.36 -20.82
CA GLU A 14 18.43 -11.32 -19.91
C GLU A 14 18.11 -10.56 -18.64
N SER A 15 17.48 -9.39 -18.77
CA SER A 15 17.06 -8.58 -17.64
C SER A 15 16.01 -9.27 -16.77
N PHE A 16 15.11 -10.05 -17.34
CA PHE A 16 14.21 -10.89 -16.56
C PHE A 16 14.96 -11.94 -15.74
N ARG A 17 15.97 -12.59 -16.31
CA ARG A 17 16.79 -13.58 -15.57
C ARG A 17 17.60 -12.91 -14.46
N ALA A 18 18.16 -11.73 -14.74
CA ALA A 18 18.88 -10.93 -13.76
C ALA A 18 17.95 -10.53 -12.58
N LEU A 19 16.76 -10.00 -12.90
CA LEU A 19 15.73 -9.65 -11.93
C LEU A 19 15.37 -10.84 -11.04
N GLU A 20 15.09 -12.00 -11.63
CA GLU A 20 14.74 -13.19 -10.84
C GLU A 20 15.88 -13.64 -9.94
N SER A 21 17.10 -13.67 -10.46
CA SER A 21 18.26 -14.04 -9.66
C SER A 21 18.48 -13.07 -8.49
N LEU A 22 18.23 -11.78 -8.69
CA LEU A 22 18.30 -10.76 -7.65
C LEU A 22 17.20 -10.92 -6.61
N LEU A 23 15.95 -11.08 -7.05
CA LEU A 23 14.82 -11.27 -6.15
C LEU A 23 14.92 -12.58 -5.38
N ILE A 24 15.36 -13.68 -5.99
CA ILE A 24 15.59 -14.95 -5.27
C ILE A 24 16.67 -14.79 -4.20
N LYS A 25 17.71 -13.98 -4.46
CA LYS A 25 18.82 -13.76 -3.53
C LYS A 25 18.44 -12.82 -2.37
N GLU A 26 17.64 -11.80 -2.64
CA GLU A 26 17.36 -10.72 -1.67
C GLU A 26 15.95 -10.74 -1.06
N ALA A 27 15.03 -11.52 -1.62
CA ALA A 27 13.70 -11.69 -1.04
C ALA A 27 13.80 -12.40 0.32
N ALA A 28 12.83 -12.10 1.17
CA ALA A 28 12.56 -12.83 2.38
C ALA A 28 12.19 -14.29 2.10
N ASP A 29 12.15 -15.10 3.16
CA ASP A 29 11.36 -16.33 3.17
C ASP A 29 9.84 -16.03 3.12
N ALA A 30 9.04 -17.09 3.06
CA ALA A 30 7.58 -16.99 2.99
C ALA A 30 6.91 -16.71 4.36
N SER A 31 7.66 -16.39 5.41
CA SER A 31 7.06 -16.00 6.69
C SER A 31 6.35 -14.66 6.59
N PHE A 32 5.20 -14.54 7.25
CA PHE A 32 4.41 -13.31 7.20
C PHE A 32 5.18 -12.09 7.76
N ALA A 33 6.01 -12.33 8.78
CA ALA A 33 6.85 -11.29 9.37
C ALA A 33 7.91 -10.80 8.37
N ALA A 34 8.60 -11.71 7.69
CA ALA A 34 9.65 -11.36 6.74
C ALA A 34 9.10 -10.69 5.48
N ILE A 35 7.91 -11.08 5.00
CA ILE A 35 7.19 -10.42 3.90
C ILE A 35 7.01 -8.92 4.18
N ASN A 36 6.70 -8.54 5.43
CA ASN A 36 6.47 -7.15 5.82
C ASN A 36 7.76 -6.39 6.10
N ALA A 37 8.79 -7.05 6.65
CA ALA A 37 10.04 -6.41 7.07
C ALA A 37 11.08 -6.28 5.96
N ASN A 38 11.17 -7.25 5.04
CA ASN A 38 12.19 -7.25 3.99
C ASN A 38 11.95 -6.14 2.95
N LYS A 39 13.04 -5.62 2.38
CA LYS A 39 13.05 -4.54 1.36
C LYS A 39 12.09 -4.77 0.19
N TYR A 40 11.99 -6.00 -0.31
CA TYR A 40 11.11 -6.35 -1.43
C TYR A 40 9.94 -7.28 -1.03
N GLY A 41 10.03 -7.91 0.14
CA GLY A 41 9.08 -8.93 0.57
C GLY A 41 9.48 -10.32 0.06
N PHE A 42 8.49 -11.16 -0.26
CA PHE A 42 8.71 -12.54 -0.73
C PHE A 42 8.51 -12.65 -2.24
N TYR A 43 9.47 -13.25 -2.94
CA TYR A 43 9.34 -13.54 -4.37
C TYR A 43 9.04 -15.02 -4.61
N SER A 44 7.92 -15.30 -5.25
CA SER A 44 7.59 -16.62 -5.78
C SER A 44 8.00 -16.69 -7.26
N PRO A 45 8.99 -17.52 -7.62
CA PRO A 45 9.49 -17.62 -8.99
C PRO A 45 8.42 -18.05 -9.98
N ARG A 46 8.62 -17.68 -11.26
CA ARG A 46 7.75 -18.14 -12.34
C ARG A 46 7.80 -19.66 -12.48
N THR A 47 6.67 -20.24 -12.86
CA THR A 47 6.55 -21.64 -13.28
C THR A 47 5.99 -21.68 -14.71
N GLU A 48 5.85 -22.87 -15.28
CA GLU A 48 5.22 -23.04 -16.60
C GLU A 48 3.77 -22.50 -16.63
N LEU A 49 3.10 -22.49 -15.49
CA LEU A 49 1.68 -22.12 -15.36
C LEU A 49 1.45 -20.73 -14.76
N ARG A 50 2.45 -20.16 -14.06
CA ARG A 50 2.29 -18.90 -13.33
C ARG A 50 3.47 -17.95 -13.58
N THR A 51 3.15 -16.68 -13.78
CA THR A 51 4.10 -15.58 -13.75
C THR A 51 4.77 -15.49 -12.37
N GLY A 52 5.98 -14.92 -12.34
CA GLY A 52 6.66 -14.62 -11.08
C GLY A 52 5.89 -13.55 -10.30
N ARG A 53 5.74 -13.75 -9.00
CA ARG A 53 4.91 -12.89 -8.13
C ARG A 53 5.73 -12.37 -6.96
N LEU A 54 5.65 -11.06 -6.73
CA LEU A 54 6.28 -10.40 -5.60
C LEU A 54 5.22 -10.01 -4.57
N TYR A 55 5.25 -10.67 -3.42
CA TYR A 55 4.37 -10.41 -2.28
C TYR A 55 5.05 -9.40 -1.37
N TYR A 56 4.51 -8.18 -1.34
CA TYR A 56 5.13 -7.05 -0.66
C TYR A 56 4.49 -6.74 0.69
N LEU A 57 3.41 -7.45 1.04
CA LEU A 57 2.63 -7.19 2.23
C LEU A 57 1.84 -8.43 2.66
N ALA A 58 1.87 -8.72 3.95
CA ALA A 58 1.04 -9.69 4.64
C ALA A 58 0.02 -8.97 5.52
N GLU A 59 -1.25 -9.05 5.15
CA GLU A 59 -2.34 -8.35 5.85
C GLU A 59 -2.60 -8.95 7.24
N PRO A 60 -2.70 -8.15 8.32
CA PRO A 60 -2.84 -8.64 9.69
C PRO A 60 -4.02 -9.58 9.91
N MET A 61 -5.14 -9.37 9.20
CA MET A 61 -6.30 -10.26 9.31
C MET A 61 -6.01 -11.66 8.78
N LEU A 62 -5.30 -11.77 7.65
CA LEU A 62 -4.87 -13.04 7.09
C LEU A 62 -3.82 -13.71 7.97
N VAL A 63 -2.88 -12.93 8.53
CA VAL A 63 -1.88 -13.45 9.47
C VAL A 63 -2.55 -14.04 10.71
N ARG A 64 -3.50 -13.32 11.32
CA ARG A 64 -4.26 -13.83 12.48
C ARG A 64 -5.05 -15.09 12.17
N PHE A 65 -5.62 -15.19 10.96
CA PHE A 65 -6.32 -16.40 10.53
C PHE A 65 -5.34 -17.58 10.40
N ALA A 66 -4.18 -17.36 9.77
CA ALA A 66 -3.13 -18.35 9.65
C ALA A 66 -2.58 -18.80 11.02
N GLU A 67 -2.37 -17.86 11.94
CA GLU A 67 -1.90 -18.15 13.30
C GLU A 67 -2.89 -19.03 14.08
N LYS A 68 -4.20 -18.83 13.89
CA LYS A 68 -5.23 -19.71 14.48
C LYS A 68 -5.17 -21.14 13.93
N GLU A 69 -4.66 -21.31 12.71
CA GLU A 69 -4.36 -22.62 12.12
C GLU A 69 -2.96 -23.15 12.49
N GLY A 70 -2.21 -22.44 13.35
CA GLY A 70 -0.84 -22.80 13.73
C GLY A 70 0.20 -22.53 12.65
N LYS A 71 -0.09 -21.65 11.67
CA LYS A 71 0.81 -21.33 10.55
C LYS A 71 1.48 -19.98 10.74
N SER A 72 2.81 -19.97 10.62
CA SER A 72 3.64 -18.75 10.61
C SER A 72 4.16 -18.37 9.21
N HIS A 73 3.99 -19.27 8.24
CA HIS A 73 4.44 -19.13 6.87
C HIS A 73 3.28 -19.22 5.89
N ALA A 74 3.34 -18.41 4.83
CA ALA A 74 2.38 -18.44 3.75
C ALA A 74 2.64 -19.66 2.85
N ASP A 75 1.75 -20.65 2.93
CA ASP A 75 1.68 -21.71 1.91
C ASP A 75 0.98 -21.19 0.64
N SER A 76 0.81 -22.06 -0.37
CA SER A 76 0.18 -21.66 -1.64
C SER A 76 -1.24 -21.12 -1.49
N SER A 77 -1.99 -21.58 -0.48
CA SER A 77 -3.36 -21.12 -0.25
C SER A 77 -3.39 -19.69 0.30
N TYR A 78 -2.48 -19.35 1.21
CA TYR A 78 -2.34 -18.01 1.76
C TYR A 78 -1.72 -17.03 0.76
N LEU A 79 -0.71 -17.47 0.00
CA LEU A 79 -0.09 -16.65 -1.03
C LEU A 79 -1.12 -16.19 -2.07
N ASP A 80 -2.04 -17.06 -2.50
CA ASP A 80 -3.09 -16.69 -3.44
C ASP A 80 -4.11 -15.69 -2.86
N LEU A 81 -4.12 -15.42 -1.54
CA LEU A 81 -4.94 -14.38 -0.91
C LEU A 81 -4.19 -13.05 -0.78
N LEU A 82 -2.88 -13.10 -0.56
CA LEU A 82 -2.05 -11.90 -0.38
C LEU A 82 -2.03 -11.00 -1.63
N PRO A 83 -1.82 -9.68 -1.43
CA PRO A 83 -1.52 -8.77 -2.52
C PRO A 83 -0.14 -9.08 -3.11
N TYR A 84 -0.06 -9.06 -4.44
CA TYR A 84 1.20 -9.27 -5.15
C TYR A 84 1.32 -8.38 -6.39
N LEU A 85 2.57 -8.23 -6.82
CA LEU A 85 2.96 -7.57 -8.06
C LEU A 85 3.46 -8.60 -9.06
N GLU A 86 3.14 -8.36 -10.33
CA GLU A 86 3.74 -9.04 -11.47
C GLU A 86 4.59 -8.05 -12.26
N ILE A 87 5.78 -8.46 -12.66
CA ILE A 87 6.69 -7.63 -13.44
C ILE A 87 6.69 -8.10 -14.89
N SER A 88 6.54 -7.16 -15.82
CA SER A 88 6.63 -7.37 -17.26
C SER A 88 7.38 -6.23 -17.96
N PHE A 89 7.65 -6.38 -19.25
CA PHE A 89 8.25 -5.31 -20.05
C PHE A 89 7.28 -4.85 -21.13
N VAL A 90 7.13 -3.53 -21.25
CA VAL A 90 6.27 -2.90 -22.25
C VAL A 90 7.08 -1.98 -23.12
N LYS A 91 6.69 -1.82 -24.39
CA LYS A 91 7.41 -0.94 -25.31
C LYS A 91 7.38 0.50 -24.83
N HIS A 92 8.51 1.19 -24.98
CA HIS A 92 8.63 2.60 -24.65
C HIS A 92 9.50 3.32 -25.68
N ASP A 93 9.31 4.63 -25.85
CA ASP A 93 10.04 5.38 -26.87
C ASP A 93 11.43 5.82 -26.39
N LYS A 94 11.63 5.93 -25.08
CA LYS A 94 12.90 6.31 -24.45
C LYS A 94 13.64 5.08 -23.91
N PRO A 95 14.98 5.10 -23.88
CA PRO A 95 15.75 4.05 -23.22
C PRO A 95 15.45 4.04 -21.71
N CYS A 96 15.33 2.85 -21.15
CA CYS A 96 15.21 2.61 -19.71
C CYS A 96 16.32 1.67 -19.25
N LYS A 97 16.62 1.74 -17.96
CA LYS A 97 17.66 0.99 -17.26
C LYS A 97 17.10 -0.33 -16.75
N LEU A 98 17.54 -1.43 -17.37
CA LEU A 98 17.16 -2.78 -16.97
C LEU A 98 18.34 -3.49 -16.31
N PRO A 99 18.11 -4.41 -15.35
CA PRO A 99 19.21 -5.13 -14.71
C PRO A 99 19.97 -6.00 -15.72
N SER A 100 21.27 -6.17 -15.51
CA SER A 100 22.12 -7.09 -16.29
C SER A 100 22.60 -8.26 -15.42
N LEU A 101 22.78 -9.43 -16.03
CA LEU A 101 23.37 -10.60 -15.36
C LEU A 101 24.83 -10.30 -14.98
N GLY A 102 25.27 -10.77 -13.80
CA GLY A 102 26.68 -10.73 -13.37
C GLY A 102 27.13 -9.49 -12.58
N HIS A 103 26.39 -8.38 -12.63
CA HIS A 103 26.76 -7.12 -11.95
C HIS A 103 25.80 -6.67 -10.85
N GLY A 104 24.88 -7.56 -10.44
CA GLY A 104 23.89 -7.27 -9.40
C GLY A 104 22.93 -6.13 -9.77
N TRP A 105 22.43 -5.39 -8.78
CA TRP A 105 21.60 -4.18 -8.97
C TRP A 105 22.34 -3.03 -9.68
N ASN A 106 23.67 -3.09 -9.75
CA ASN A 106 24.52 -2.07 -10.37
C ASN A 106 24.75 -2.32 -11.87
N GLY A 107 24.44 -3.53 -12.35
CA GLY A 107 24.50 -3.89 -13.75
C GLY A 107 23.30 -3.35 -14.51
N VAL A 108 23.53 -2.51 -15.52
CA VAL A 108 22.44 -1.92 -16.28
C VAL A 108 22.64 -2.13 -17.78
N ASN A 109 21.59 -2.65 -18.42
CA ASN A 109 21.41 -2.65 -19.87
C ASN A 109 20.38 -1.58 -20.23
N GLU A 110 20.58 -0.88 -21.35
CA GLU A 110 19.59 0.05 -21.88
C GLU A 110 18.74 -0.60 -22.97
N ALA A 111 17.43 -0.45 -22.86
CA ALA A 111 16.48 -0.88 -23.88
C ALA A 111 15.30 0.06 -23.97
N ARG A 112 14.64 0.11 -25.14
CA ARG A 112 13.47 0.96 -25.39
C ARG A 112 12.18 0.29 -24.90
N VAL A 113 12.17 -0.03 -23.60
CA VAL A 113 11.09 -0.73 -22.91
C VAL A 113 10.99 -0.22 -21.48
N CYS A 114 9.79 -0.03 -20.95
CA CYS A 114 9.58 0.22 -19.53
C CYS A 114 9.34 -1.09 -18.79
N ILE A 115 9.72 -1.12 -17.52
CA ILE A 115 9.28 -2.13 -16.57
C ILE A 115 7.83 -1.82 -16.21
N CYS A 116 6.92 -2.74 -16.47
CA CYS A 116 5.53 -2.66 -16.04
C CYS A 116 5.36 -3.48 -14.75
N VAL A 117 4.90 -2.80 -13.71
CA VAL A 117 4.51 -3.38 -12.41
C VAL A 117 2.99 -3.44 -12.40
N LYS A 118 2.44 -4.65 -12.46
CA LYS A 118 1.01 -4.92 -12.48
C LYS A 118 0.54 -5.39 -11.12
N PHE A 119 -0.52 -4.77 -10.62
CA PHE A 119 -1.19 -5.15 -9.38
C PHE A 119 -2.24 -6.23 -9.62
N LYS A 120 -2.29 -7.24 -8.74
CA LYS A 120 -3.34 -8.27 -8.75
C LYS A 120 -4.76 -7.69 -8.83
N ASN A 121 -5.11 -6.82 -7.89
CA ASN A 121 -6.47 -6.28 -7.74
C ASN A 121 -6.59 -4.78 -8.09
N GLY A 122 -5.48 -4.16 -8.49
CA GLY A 122 -5.33 -2.71 -8.43
C GLY A 122 -4.99 -2.24 -7.00
N PHE A 123 -4.39 -1.06 -6.90
CA PHE A 123 -3.97 -0.47 -5.63
C PHE A 123 -4.49 0.96 -5.53
N LEU A 124 -5.07 1.31 -4.38
CA LEU A 124 -5.60 2.64 -4.13
C LEU A 124 -4.47 3.59 -3.74
N PHE A 125 -4.28 4.64 -4.51
CA PHE A 125 -3.29 5.69 -4.25
C PHE A 125 -3.97 7.03 -4.05
N SER A 126 -3.40 7.87 -3.16
CA SER A 126 -3.77 9.29 -3.21
C SER A 126 -3.34 9.98 -4.48
N HIS A 127 -4.06 11.06 -4.78
CA HIS A 127 -3.58 12.11 -5.65
C HIS A 127 -2.17 12.61 -5.28
N GLU A 128 -1.87 12.85 -4.00
CA GLU A 128 -0.55 13.33 -3.57
C GLU A 128 0.56 12.33 -3.93
N THR A 129 0.34 11.06 -3.64
CA THR A 129 1.29 9.99 -3.95
C THR A 129 1.44 9.80 -5.46
N ILE A 130 0.34 9.85 -6.22
CA ILE A 130 0.38 9.84 -7.69
C ILE A 130 1.23 10.99 -8.22
N ARG A 131 1.07 12.21 -7.69
CA ARG A 131 1.89 13.37 -8.09
C ARG A 131 3.36 13.22 -7.72
N LYS A 132 3.68 12.61 -6.57
CA LYS A 132 5.06 12.30 -6.18
C LYS A 132 5.67 11.28 -7.13
N MET A 133 4.94 10.20 -7.43
CA MET A 133 5.38 9.15 -8.35
C MET A 133 5.55 9.65 -9.79
N ALA A 134 4.65 10.53 -10.25
CA ALA A 134 4.69 11.14 -11.59
C ALA A 134 6.04 11.82 -11.92
N LYS A 135 6.84 12.18 -10.91
CA LYS A 135 8.16 12.79 -11.08
C LYS A 135 9.24 11.82 -11.56
N PHE A 136 9.08 10.52 -11.34
CA PHE A 136 10.10 9.52 -11.65
C PHE A 136 9.58 8.32 -12.46
N VAL A 137 8.28 8.21 -12.71
CA VAL A 137 7.74 7.21 -13.64
C VAL A 137 7.83 7.71 -15.10
N PRO A 138 8.25 6.86 -16.06
CA PRO A 138 8.42 7.25 -17.46
C PRO A 138 7.11 7.47 -18.23
N ARG A 139 5.96 6.97 -17.72
CA ARG A 139 4.63 7.24 -18.29
C ARG A 139 3.56 7.21 -17.20
N ALA A 140 2.40 7.77 -17.52
CA ALA A 140 1.24 7.76 -16.64
C ALA A 140 0.80 6.33 -16.27
N PRO A 141 0.41 6.07 -15.01
CA PRO A 141 -0.10 4.77 -14.59
C PRO A 141 -1.41 4.43 -15.32
N LEU A 142 -1.72 3.13 -15.43
CA LEU A 142 -3.03 2.68 -15.89
C LEU A 142 -4.01 2.74 -14.72
N ILE A 143 -4.97 3.67 -14.81
CA ILE A 143 -5.98 3.90 -13.78
C ILE A 143 -7.27 3.18 -14.18
N ARG A 144 -7.84 2.42 -13.23
CA ARG A 144 -9.15 1.80 -13.39
C ARG A 144 -10.26 2.83 -13.21
N HIS A 145 -10.26 3.51 -12.08
CA HIS A 145 -11.24 4.55 -11.71
C HIS A 145 -10.58 5.63 -10.86
N TYR A 146 -11.07 6.86 -11.01
CA TYR A 146 -10.82 7.95 -10.06
C TYR A 146 -11.88 7.91 -8.97
N VAL A 147 -11.45 8.11 -7.73
CA VAL A 147 -12.28 7.93 -6.54
C VAL A 147 -11.86 8.92 -5.47
N ASN A 148 -12.67 9.06 -4.41
CA ASN A 148 -12.19 9.61 -3.16
C ASN A 148 -11.63 8.47 -2.30
N PHE A 149 -10.40 8.59 -1.80
CA PHE A 149 -9.74 7.52 -1.05
C PHE A 149 -10.57 7.05 0.15
N TYR A 150 -11.04 7.98 0.99
CA TYR A 150 -11.75 7.62 2.21
C TYR A 150 -13.12 7.02 1.93
N ARG A 151 -13.88 7.59 0.98
CA ARG A 151 -15.17 7.02 0.57
C ARG A 151 -15.04 5.66 -0.09
N TYR A 152 -13.98 5.46 -0.89
CA TYR A 152 -13.73 4.17 -1.54
C TYR A 152 -13.50 3.07 -0.51
N MET A 153 -12.71 3.37 0.54
CA MET A 153 -12.45 2.44 1.63
C MET A 153 -13.70 2.16 2.48
N THR A 154 -14.56 3.16 2.68
CA THR A 154 -15.75 3.02 3.55
C THR A 154 -17.01 2.52 2.82
N GLY A 155 -17.03 2.54 1.48
CA GLY A 155 -18.25 2.31 0.69
C GLY A 155 -19.31 3.42 0.82
N VAL A 156 -18.96 4.56 1.44
CA VAL A 156 -19.88 5.69 1.71
C VAL A 156 -20.10 6.49 0.43
N THR A 157 -21.36 6.77 0.08
CA THR A 157 -21.70 7.57 -1.09
C THR A 157 -21.54 9.07 -0.83
N GLY A 158 -21.57 9.89 -1.88
CA GLY A 158 -21.50 11.35 -1.73
C GLY A 158 -22.67 11.92 -0.90
N GLU A 159 -23.85 11.30 -0.97
CA GLU A 159 -25.03 11.68 -0.18
C GLU A 159 -24.86 11.32 1.30
N ASP A 160 -24.30 10.15 1.58
CA ASP A 160 -24.01 9.72 2.95
C ASP A 160 -23.01 10.64 3.65
N VAL A 161 -22.06 11.24 2.92
CA VAL A 161 -21.08 12.21 3.47
C VAL A 161 -21.77 13.47 4.00
N GLN A 162 -22.83 13.95 3.33
CA GLN A 162 -23.56 15.14 3.79
C GLN A 162 -24.33 14.85 5.09
N ASN A 163 -24.76 13.61 5.27
CA ASN A 163 -25.48 13.11 6.44
C ASN A 163 -24.54 12.49 7.49
N MET A 164 -23.25 12.37 7.19
CA MET A 164 -22.28 11.74 8.07
C MET A 164 -22.13 12.58 9.33
N LYS A 165 -22.28 11.94 10.49
CA LYS A 165 -21.94 12.58 11.76
C LYS A 165 -20.48 13.05 11.65
N LYS A 166 -20.23 14.34 11.85
CA LYS A 166 -18.88 14.94 11.90
C LYS A 166 -18.03 14.36 13.04
N THR A 167 -18.59 13.45 13.81
CA THR A 167 -18.01 12.85 14.98
C THR A 167 -18.19 11.34 14.91
N LEU A 168 -17.08 10.61 15.05
CA LEU A 168 -17.08 9.18 15.31
C LEU A 168 -16.81 8.96 16.80
N LEU A 169 -17.49 7.97 17.39
CA LEU A 169 -17.33 7.57 18.79
C LEU A 169 -16.95 6.09 18.82
N THR A 170 -15.91 5.74 19.57
CA THR A 170 -15.58 4.32 19.76
C THR A 170 -16.64 3.65 20.63
N GLN A 171 -16.90 2.39 20.32
CA GLN A 171 -17.76 1.54 21.14
C GLN A 171 -16.89 0.53 21.88
N PHE A 172 -16.75 0.74 23.18
CA PHE A 172 -16.16 -0.24 24.08
C PHE A 172 -17.27 -1.08 24.74
N PRO A 173 -17.00 -2.35 25.08
CA PRO A 173 -18.02 -3.25 25.61
C PRO A 173 -18.55 -2.83 26.99
N GLU A 174 -17.73 -2.17 27.82
CA GLU A 174 -18.13 -1.79 29.17
C GLU A 174 -18.62 -0.32 29.23
N PRO A 175 -19.73 -0.03 29.93
CA PRO A 175 -20.25 1.34 30.08
C PRO A 175 -19.31 2.32 30.81
N GLU A 176 -18.36 1.80 31.58
CA GLU A 176 -17.40 2.58 32.35
C GLU A 176 -16.14 2.93 31.54
N ASP A 177 -15.96 2.31 30.37
CA ASP A 177 -14.81 2.54 29.52
C ASP A 177 -14.82 3.97 28.95
N VAL A 178 -13.65 4.60 28.99
CA VAL A 178 -13.45 5.93 28.40
C VAL A 178 -13.56 5.82 26.88
N GLN A 179 -14.57 6.48 26.31
CA GLN A 179 -14.77 6.49 24.86
C GLN A 179 -13.88 7.52 24.16
N GLN A 180 -13.53 7.23 22.92
CA GLN A 180 -12.75 8.12 22.07
C GLN A 180 -13.68 8.82 21.09
N LYS A 181 -13.55 10.15 21.00
CA LYS A 181 -14.34 11.00 20.11
C LYS A 181 -13.48 11.59 19.01
N PHE A 182 -13.62 11.08 17.79
CA PHE A 182 -12.91 11.59 16.62
C PHE A 182 -13.72 12.63 15.87
N HIS A 183 -13.11 13.75 15.49
CA HIS A 183 -13.73 14.74 14.60
C HIS A 183 -13.27 14.54 13.16
N LEU A 184 -14.23 14.40 12.25
CA LEU A 184 -13.95 14.20 10.83
C LEU A 184 -13.96 15.53 10.06
N ASP A 185 -12.88 15.78 9.31
CA ASP A 185 -12.87 16.84 8.30
C ASP A 185 -13.60 16.37 7.03
N THR A 186 -14.90 16.67 6.97
CA THR A 186 -15.77 16.37 5.81
C THR A 186 -15.24 16.88 4.47
N LYS A 187 -14.36 17.89 4.45
CA LYS A 187 -13.74 18.38 3.20
C LYS A 187 -12.88 17.31 2.52
N LYS A 188 -12.34 16.36 3.28
CA LYS A 188 -11.52 15.26 2.77
C LYS A 188 -12.29 14.22 1.95
N PHE A 189 -13.62 14.26 1.99
CA PHE A 189 -14.51 13.32 1.29
C PHE A 189 -15.10 13.88 -0.02
N GLN A 190 -14.78 15.13 -0.35
CA GLN A 190 -15.41 15.85 -1.46
C GLN A 190 -14.75 15.60 -2.82
N LYS A 191 -13.42 15.43 -2.86
CA LYS A 191 -12.66 15.35 -4.12
C LYS A 191 -12.48 13.90 -4.58
N GLU A 192 -12.61 13.68 -5.88
CA GLU A 192 -12.33 12.41 -6.56
C GLU A 192 -11.05 12.48 -7.38
N ASP A 193 -9.94 12.87 -6.74
CA ASP A 193 -8.63 12.99 -7.38
C ASP A 193 -7.68 11.82 -7.03
N ASP A 194 -8.09 10.93 -6.14
CA ASP A 194 -7.39 9.68 -5.83
C ASP A 194 -7.70 8.62 -6.90
N ALA A 195 -6.90 7.56 -6.99
CA ALA A 195 -7.06 6.59 -8.07
C ALA A 195 -6.77 5.15 -7.67
N VAL A 196 -7.54 4.23 -8.26
CA VAL A 196 -7.23 2.80 -8.25
C VAL A 196 -6.33 2.50 -9.45
N VAL A 197 -5.06 2.28 -9.20
CA VAL A 197 -4.03 2.02 -10.23
C VAL A 197 -3.87 0.51 -10.44
N VAL A 198 -3.90 0.05 -11.69
CA VAL A 198 -3.76 -1.38 -12.05
C VAL A 198 -2.36 -1.70 -12.55
N GLU A 199 -1.75 -0.77 -13.27
CA GLU A 199 -0.38 -0.90 -13.76
C GLU A 199 0.37 0.40 -13.56
N MET A 200 1.65 0.28 -13.31
CA MET A 200 2.57 1.41 -13.22
C MET A 200 3.90 1.05 -13.84
N PHE A 201 4.64 2.07 -14.23
CA PHE A 201 5.77 1.91 -15.12
C PHE A 201 7.02 2.47 -14.46
N LEU A 202 8.14 1.76 -14.57
CA LEU A 202 9.44 2.19 -14.07
C LEU A 202 10.44 2.25 -15.23
N SER A 203 11.29 3.28 -15.18
CA SER A 203 12.43 3.42 -16.08
C SER A 203 13.71 2.82 -15.51
N ASP A 204 13.75 2.56 -14.21
CA ASP A 204 14.87 1.94 -13.51
C ASP A 204 14.30 0.93 -12.49
N LEU A 205 14.83 -0.29 -12.50
CA LEU A 205 14.38 -1.32 -11.57
C LEU A 205 14.82 -1.05 -10.13
N ASN A 206 15.87 -0.26 -9.92
CA ASN A 206 16.32 0.12 -8.57
C ASN A 206 15.22 0.89 -7.80
N ASP A 207 14.29 1.52 -8.51
CA ASP A 207 13.14 2.21 -7.92
C ASP A 207 12.04 1.25 -7.42
N LEU A 208 12.13 -0.07 -7.71
CA LEU A 208 11.17 -1.06 -7.21
C LEU A 208 11.06 -1.05 -5.69
N SER A 209 12.18 -0.90 -4.98
CA SER A 209 12.18 -0.82 -3.52
C SER A 209 11.43 0.40 -2.99
N LYS A 210 11.62 1.56 -3.62
CA LYS A 210 10.88 2.79 -3.29
C LYS A 210 9.39 2.63 -3.57
N ILE A 211 9.01 1.95 -4.64
CA ILE A 211 7.61 1.63 -4.91
C ILE A 211 7.01 0.77 -3.80
N ILE A 212 7.71 -0.29 -3.38
CA ILE A 212 7.23 -1.17 -2.31
C ILE A 212 7.06 -0.41 -0.99
N GLU A 213 7.98 0.49 -0.68
CA GLU A 213 7.87 1.37 0.49
C GLU A 213 6.62 2.28 0.41
N ILE A 214 6.38 2.92 -0.74
CA ILE A 214 5.19 3.74 -0.99
C ILE A 214 3.92 2.90 -0.81
N LEU A 215 3.88 1.70 -1.40
CA LEU A 215 2.74 0.79 -1.30
C LEU A 215 2.45 0.42 0.15
N ARG A 216 3.48 0.11 0.94
CA ARG A 216 3.32 -0.21 2.36
C ARG A 216 2.84 1.00 3.16
N SER A 217 3.35 2.20 2.91
CA SER A 217 2.90 3.44 3.59
C SER A 217 1.43 3.75 3.27
N GLU A 218 1.04 3.69 1.99
CA GLU A 218 -0.36 3.84 1.57
C GLU A 218 -1.27 2.80 2.21
N TRP A 219 -0.83 1.54 2.27
CA TRP A 219 -1.59 0.48 2.90
C TRP A 219 -1.73 0.68 4.42
N LYS A 220 -0.68 1.06 5.14
CA LYS A 220 -0.76 1.39 6.57
C LYS A 220 -1.78 2.50 6.82
N HIS A 221 -1.76 3.53 5.98
CA HIS A 221 -2.73 4.63 6.06
C HIS A 221 -4.17 4.13 5.85
N SER A 222 -4.40 3.29 4.83
CA SER A 222 -5.69 2.62 4.61
C SER A 222 -6.13 1.80 5.82
N SER A 223 -5.25 0.94 6.35
CA SER A 223 -5.58 0.04 7.45
C SER A 223 -5.83 0.76 8.76
N LEU A 224 -5.15 1.88 9.02
CA LEU A 224 -5.47 2.72 10.18
C LEU A 224 -6.89 3.30 10.06
N TRP A 225 -7.22 3.83 8.88
CA TRP A 225 -8.55 4.38 8.62
C TRP A 225 -9.65 3.33 8.79
N GLU A 226 -9.46 2.14 8.21
CA GLU A 226 -10.37 1.00 8.39
C GLU A 226 -10.50 0.60 9.87
N SER A 227 -9.40 0.57 10.60
CA SER A 227 -9.41 0.23 12.03
C SER A 227 -10.21 1.24 12.85
N ILE A 228 -10.05 2.55 12.59
CA ILE A 228 -10.82 3.60 13.28
C ILE A 228 -12.31 3.44 13.02
N LEU A 229 -12.70 3.15 11.77
CA LEU A 229 -14.09 2.92 11.42
C LEU A 229 -14.64 1.64 12.04
N ALA A 230 -13.87 0.56 12.06
CA ALA A 230 -14.28 -0.69 12.68
C ALA A 230 -14.51 -0.53 14.19
N MET A 231 -13.76 0.36 14.85
CA MET A 231 -13.99 0.72 16.26
C MET A 231 -15.20 1.66 16.47
N CYS A 232 -15.69 2.30 15.42
CA CYS A 232 -16.74 3.33 15.47
C CYS A 232 -17.96 2.92 14.63
N GLU A 233 -18.95 2.23 15.22
CA GLU A 233 -20.13 1.79 14.46
C GLU A 233 -21.21 2.87 14.21
N PRO A 234 -21.91 2.81 13.06
CA PRO A 234 -23.16 3.51 12.80
C PRO A 234 -24.36 2.65 13.23
N ARG A 235 -24.63 2.51 14.54
CA ARG A 235 -25.91 1.91 15.01
C ARG A 235 -26.69 2.87 15.89
N PRO A 236 -28.01 3.02 15.68
CA PRO A 236 -28.85 3.89 16.47
C PRO A 236 -29.16 3.19 17.79
N ARG A 237 -28.39 3.46 18.84
CA ARG A 237 -28.77 3.24 20.25
C ARG A 237 -27.60 3.60 21.15
N VAL A 238 -27.41 4.88 21.38
CA VAL A 238 -27.02 5.35 22.70
C VAL A 238 -27.75 6.68 22.86
N GLU A 239 -28.94 6.65 23.47
CA GLU A 239 -29.41 7.83 24.21
C GLU A 239 -28.23 8.31 25.03
N GLN A 240 -27.95 9.61 25.00
CA GLN A 240 -26.79 10.25 25.63
C GLN A 240 -26.68 9.87 27.12
N ALA A 241 -26.16 8.68 27.40
CA ALA A 241 -25.69 8.33 28.71
C ALA A 241 -24.49 9.24 28.98
N LYS A 242 -24.38 9.74 30.21
CA LYS A 242 -23.22 10.54 30.63
C LYS A 242 -21.97 9.65 30.62
N MET A 243 -21.39 9.46 29.44
CA MET A 243 -20.16 8.70 29.23
C MET A 243 -18.98 9.66 29.30
N LYS A 244 -17.88 9.21 29.91
CA LYS A 244 -16.60 9.93 29.88
C LYS A 244 -15.99 9.74 28.49
N PHE A 245 -15.61 10.84 27.85
CA PHE A 245 -14.97 10.81 26.54
C PHE A 245 -13.65 11.58 26.57
N VAL A 246 -12.70 11.13 25.76
CA VAL A 246 -11.48 11.87 25.41
C VAL A 246 -11.63 12.37 23.98
N ASN A 247 -11.44 13.68 23.79
CA ASN A 247 -11.44 14.29 22.46
C ASN A 247 -10.17 13.87 21.74
N LEU A 248 -10.33 13.25 20.57
CA LEU A 248 -9.25 12.91 19.66
C LEU A 248 -9.33 13.77 18.41
N GLN A 249 -8.26 14.50 18.13
CA GLN A 249 -8.05 15.09 16.83
C GLN A 249 -7.19 14.15 16.00
N LEU A 250 -7.80 13.53 14.99
CA LEU A 250 -7.09 12.74 13.99
C LEU A 250 -6.77 13.64 12.80
N ALA A 251 -5.52 14.12 12.73
CA ALA A 251 -5.03 14.75 11.50
C ALA A 251 -4.64 13.63 10.51
N LEU A 252 -5.51 13.36 9.54
CA LEU A 252 -5.21 12.44 8.43
C LEU A 252 -4.19 13.07 7.47
N LYS A 253 -2.92 13.08 7.87
CA LYS A 253 -1.77 13.47 7.04
C LYS A 253 -0.96 12.21 6.73
N ARG A 254 -0.68 11.96 5.45
CA ARG A 254 -0.07 10.70 4.98
C ARG A 254 1.39 10.47 5.42
N ALA A 255 2.03 11.47 6.02
CA ALA A 255 3.40 11.38 6.55
C ALA A 255 3.47 11.57 8.07
N GLN A 256 2.35 11.84 8.72
CA GLN A 256 2.28 12.21 10.14
C GLN A 256 0.95 11.79 10.72
N PHE A 257 0.99 10.95 11.75
CA PHE A 257 -0.16 10.77 12.62
C PHE A 257 0.02 11.67 13.83
N LEU A 258 -0.77 12.75 13.89
CA LEU A 258 -0.90 13.55 15.09
C LEU A 258 -2.08 12.98 15.90
N LEU A 259 -1.80 12.43 17.08
CA LEU A 259 -2.80 12.17 18.10
C LEU A 259 -2.73 13.30 19.12
N GLN A 260 -3.83 14.01 19.31
CA GLN A 260 -3.99 14.91 20.43
C GLN A 260 -5.12 14.40 21.32
N PHE A 261 -4.86 14.34 22.63
CA PHE A 261 -5.80 13.92 23.66
C PHE A 261 -5.92 15.02 24.70
N GLU A 262 -7.14 15.48 24.95
CA GLU A 262 -7.44 16.32 26.11
C GLU A 262 -7.69 15.40 27.32
N THR A 263 -6.85 15.49 28.34
CA THR A 263 -7.07 14.79 29.62
C THR A 263 -7.39 15.78 30.73
N GLU A 264 -7.93 15.30 31.86
CA GLU A 264 -8.14 16.13 33.05
C GLU A 264 -6.82 16.70 33.63
N PHE A 265 -5.67 16.19 33.17
CA PHE A 265 -4.33 16.62 33.55
C PHE A 265 -3.66 17.51 32.49
N GLY A 266 -4.36 17.87 31.41
CA GLY A 266 -3.88 18.71 30.32
C GLY A 266 -3.83 18.02 28.95
N ASP A 267 -3.41 18.78 27.95
CA ASP A 267 -3.32 18.31 26.56
C ASP A 267 -2.06 17.47 26.36
N MET A 268 -2.24 16.22 25.94
CA MET A 268 -1.15 15.37 25.48
C MET A 268 -1.17 15.27 23.97
N THR A 269 -0.03 15.57 23.35
CA THR A 269 0.15 15.45 21.91
C THR A 269 1.22 14.39 21.65
N SER A 270 0.88 13.40 20.83
CA SER A 270 1.82 12.41 20.33
C SER A 270 1.90 12.56 18.82
N GLU A 271 3.10 12.88 18.33
CA GLU A 271 3.38 12.96 16.90
C GLU A 271 4.14 11.70 16.49
N PHE A 272 3.52 10.90 15.61
CA PHE A 272 4.19 9.81 14.93
C PHE A 272 4.60 10.32 13.55
N LEU A 273 5.86 10.73 13.44
CA LEU A 273 6.50 11.00 12.16
C LEU A 273 6.83 9.65 11.51
N GLU A 274 6.31 9.38 10.32
CA GLU A 274 7.02 8.47 9.42
C GLU A 274 8.29 9.23 8.98
N ASN A 275 9.41 8.96 9.65
CA ASN A 275 10.71 9.40 9.18
C ASN A 275 10.96 8.76 7.81
N PHE A 276 10.61 9.48 6.74
CA PHE A 276 11.12 9.22 5.41
C PHE A 276 12.63 9.53 5.42
N GLY A 277 13.43 8.56 5.89
CA GLY A 277 14.88 8.67 5.86
C GLY A 277 15.59 7.82 6.90
N ILE A 278 16.19 6.73 6.40
CA ILE A 278 17.48 6.16 6.83
C ILE A 278 17.55 5.76 8.32
N PHE A 279 17.42 4.46 8.59
CA PHE A 279 18.44 3.75 9.37
C PHE A 279 18.54 2.30 8.85
N MET A 280 19.62 2.04 8.11
CA MET A 280 20.29 0.75 8.20
C MET A 280 20.89 0.66 9.60
N THR A 281 20.53 -0.40 10.32
CA THR A 281 21.45 -1.24 11.09
C THR A 281 20.82 -2.60 11.18
#